data_AF-A0A0D3L280-F1
#
_entry.id   AF-A0A0D3L280-F1
#
_cell.length_a   1.000
_cell.length_b   1.000
_cell.length_c   1.000
_cell.angle_alpha   90.00
_cell.angle_beta   90.00
_cell.angle_gamma   90.00
#
_symmetry.space_group_name_H-M   'P 1'
#
loop_
_entity.id
_entity.type
_entity.pdbx_description
1 polymer ?
#
loop_
_entity_poly.entity_id
_entity_poly.type
_entity_poly.pdbx_seq_one_letter_code
_entity_poly.pdbx_strand_id
1 'polypeptide(L)'
;MQASSTLLPAVAATALAVGYLLGRHRKRTAGLGDFSKRRFGAWSVRAATSADIAAVHALVRELAAFEKQPDAVLLSVEEMQAHLEAGAFECLILEPASKAFLQPNTPPSGYAIAFPTYSTWEGPCMYLEDLYVAPAARGQGGGQALLRAIAALAAKHGSARLQWQALDWNTKAVEFYQSENVGARERVEPDGAKWLNFILTRDQVRKLGGVSSRAL
;
A
#
# COMPACT_ATOMS: atom_id res chain seq x y z
N MET A 1 -53.35 -26.78 -2.06
CA MET A 1 -52.61 -27.11 -0.82
C MET A 1 -51.45 -28.01 -1.23
N GLN A 2 -50.18 -27.78 -0.95
CA GLN A 2 -49.45 -26.74 -0.22
C GLN A 2 -48.01 -26.81 -0.78
N ALA A 3 -47.39 -25.66 -1.06
CA ALA A 3 -45.97 -25.58 -1.34
C ALA A 3 -45.21 -25.85 -0.03
N SER A 4 -44.24 -26.76 -0.04
CA SER A 4 -43.35 -26.98 1.09
C SER A 4 -41.98 -26.42 0.74
N SER A 5 -41.71 -25.23 1.27
CA SER A 5 -40.40 -24.57 1.22
C SER A 5 -39.50 -25.15 2.30
N THR A 6 -38.40 -25.80 1.91
CA THR A 6 -37.27 -26.06 2.80
C THR A 6 -36.19 -25.03 2.51
N LEU A 7 -36.26 -23.93 3.25
CA LEU A 7 -35.17 -22.97 3.42
C LEU A 7 -34.02 -23.67 4.15
N LEU A 8 -32.89 -23.87 3.46
CA LEU A 8 -31.60 -24.11 4.11
C LEU A 8 -31.21 -22.84 4.91
N PRO A 9 -30.68 -22.96 6.13
CA PRO A 9 -30.45 -21.80 6.98
C PRO A 9 -29.27 -20.97 6.47
N ALA A 10 -29.53 -19.68 6.21
CA ALA A 10 -28.55 -18.66 5.81
C ALA A 10 -27.35 -18.49 6.78
N VAL A 11 -27.38 -19.16 7.94
CA VAL A 11 -26.33 -19.15 8.94
C VAL A 11 -25.11 -19.98 8.51
N ALA A 12 -25.29 -21.05 7.72
CA ALA A 12 -24.18 -21.89 7.26
C ALA A 12 -23.33 -21.19 6.17
N ALA A 13 -23.96 -20.38 5.31
CA ALA A 13 -23.27 -19.62 4.26
C ALA A 13 -22.40 -18.48 4.83
N THR A 14 -22.82 -17.89 5.95
CA THR A 14 -22.10 -16.78 6.60
C THR A 14 -20.85 -17.29 7.35
N ALA A 15 -20.91 -18.46 7.98
CA ALA A 15 -19.75 -19.09 8.62
C ALA A 15 -18.71 -19.57 7.58
N LEU A 16 -19.15 -20.03 6.40
CA LEU A 16 -18.26 -20.36 5.29
C LEU A 16 -17.62 -19.10 4.67
N ALA A 17 -18.34 -17.98 4.54
CA ALA A 17 -17.78 -16.72 4.01
C ALA A 17 -16.78 -16.07 4.98
N VAL A 18 -17.06 -16.10 6.29
CA VAL A 18 -16.13 -15.62 7.33
C VAL A 18 -14.94 -16.55 7.47
N GLY A 19 -15.14 -17.88 7.38
CA GLY A 19 -14.05 -18.86 7.28
C GLY A 19 -13.24 -18.78 5.99
N TYR A 20 -13.85 -18.32 4.88
CA TYR A 20 -13.18 -18.10 3.58
C TYR A 20 -12.34 -16.82 3.57
N LEU A 21 -12.80 -15.76 4.27
CA LEU A 21 -12.06 -14.51 4.47
C LEU A 21 -10.95 -14.66 5.52
N LEU A 22 -11.20 -15.34 6.64
CA LEU A 22 -10.21 -15.57 7.70
C LEU A 22 -9.26 -16.73 7.39
N GLY A 23 -9.69 -17.75 6.65
CA GLY A 23 -8.88 -18.91 6.26
C GLY A 23 -7.78 -18.59 5.24
N ARG A 24 -7.91 -17.48 4.50
CA ARG A 24 -6.86 -16.96 3.60
C ARG A 24 -5.78 -16.14 4.31
N HIS A 25 -6.01 -15.71 5.55
CA HIS A 25 -4.97 -15.03 6.34
C HIS A 25 -3.83 -15.96 6.77
N ARG A 26 -4.02 -17.29 6.73
CA ARG A 26 -3.02 -18.26 7.20
C ARG A 26 -2.03 -18.78 6.14
N LYS A 27 -2.03 -18.21 4.92
CA LYS A 27 -1.02 -18.47 3.87
C LYS A 27 -0.72 -17.23 3.00
N ARG A 28 -0.71 -16.01 3.55
CA ARG A 28 -0.33 -14.79 2.79
C ARG A 28 1.18 -14.60 2.63
N THR A 29 1.99 -15.43 3.27
CA THR A 29 3.42 -15.59 2.95
C THR A 29 3.68 -16.55 1.79
N ALA A 30 2.64 -17.13 1.16
CA ALA A 30 2.75 -17.83 -0.12
C ALA A 30 2.98 -16.82 -1.27
N GLY A 31 4.11 -16.14 -1.18
CA GLY A 31 4.75 -15.28 -2.15
C GLY A 31 3.95 -14.05 -2.54
N LEU A 32 4.32 -12.89 -2.02
CA LEU A 32 4.85 -11.86 -2.93
C LEU A 32 5.76 -12.62 -3.89
N GLY A 33 5.29 -12.98 -5.10
CA GLY A 33 6.04 -13.91 -5.96
C GLY A 33 7.45 -13.36 -6.11
N ASP A 34 8.50 -14.17 -5.93
CA ASP A 34 9.89 -13.72 -5.74
C ASP A 34 10.22 -12.41 -6.48
N PHE A 35 9.99 -11.27 -5.82
CA PHE A 35 10.33 -9.95 -6.34
C PHE A 35 11.78 -9.64 -6.05
N SER A 36 12.43 -10.40 -5.16
CA SER A 36 13.80 -10.20 -4.66
C SER A 36 14.87 -10.22 -5.76
N LYS A 37 14.48 -10.52 -7.02
CA LYS A 37 15.36 -10.57 -8.18
C LYS A 37 14.86 -9.79 -9.40
N ARG A 38 13.82 -8.95 -9.29
CA ARG A 38 13.47 -8.04 -10.40
C ARG A 38 14.45 -6.88 -10.41
N ARG A 39 15.30 -6.89 -11.44
CA ARG A 39 16.23 -5.80 -11.72
C ARG A 39 15.58 -4.83 -12.67
N PHE A 40 15.57 -3.56 -12.28
CA PHE A 40 15.15 -2.45 -13.11
C PHE A 40 16.38 -1.58 -13.37
N GLY A 41 17.19 -1.99 -14.34
CA GLY A 41 18.50 -1.40 -14.58
C GLY A 41 19.39 -1.53 -13.34
N ALA A 42 19.77 -0.38 -12.77
CA ALA A 42 20.64 -0.30 -11.59
C ALA A 42 19.94 -0.63 -10.26
N TRP A 43 18.62 -0.90 -10.26
CA TRP A 43 17.82 -1.08 -9.05
C TRP A 43 17.29 -2.50 -8.87
N SER A 44 17.19 -2.92 -7.62
CA SER A 44 16.46 -4.10 -7.16
C SER A 44 15.32 -3.66 -6.24
N VAL A 45 14.17 -4.33 -6.36
CA VAL A 45 13.03 -4.11 -5.48
C VAL A 45 12.71 -5.40 -4.76
N ARG A 46 12.56 -5.37 -3.44
CA ARG A 46 12.18 -6.56 -2.65
C ARG A 46 11.17 -6.21 -1.57
N ALA A 47 10.51 -7.23 -1.03
CA ALA A 47 9.70 -7.07 0.16
C ALA A 47 10.54 -6.60 1.34
N ALA A 48 9.98 -5.69 2.14
CA ALA A 48 10.53 -5.33 3.43
C ALA A 48 10.35 -6.47 4.43
N THR A 49 11.30 -6.60 5.34
CA THR A 49 11.23 -7.42 6.55
C THR A 49 11.15 -6.51 7.77
N SER A 50 10.85 -7.06 8.96
CA SER A 50 10.83 -6.28 10.20
C SER A 50 12.16 -5.56 10.48
N ALA A 51 13.28 -6.11 10.00
CA ALA A 51 14.61 -5.50 10.11
C ALA A 51 14.77 -4.23 9.25
N ASP A 52 13.97 -4.08 8.19
CA ASP A 52 14.03 -2.92 7.30
C ASP A 52 13.20 -1.74 7.83
N ILE A 53 12.26 -1.97 8.76
CA ILE A 53 11.25 -0.97 9.17
C ILE A 53 11.87 0.26 9.82
N ALA A 54 12.95 0.13 10.59
CA ALA A 54 13.62 1.30 11.15
C ALA A 54 14.11 2.26 10.05
N ALA A 55 14.64 1.72 8.94
CA ALA A 55 15.09 2.52 7.82
C ALA A 55 13.91 3.05 6.97
N VAL A 56 12.88 2.23 6.75
CA VAL A 56 11.64 2.68 6.08
C VAL A 56 10.99 3.82 6.85
N HIS A 57 10.91 3.73 8.18
CA HIS A 57 10.36 4.77 9.04
C HIS A 57 11.14 6.08 8.90
N ALA A 58 12.47 6.03 8.84
CA ALA A 58 13.28 7.21 8.56
C ALA A 58 12.95 7.83 7.19
N LEU A 59 12.77 7.01 6.15
CA LEU A 59 12.35 7.49 4.82
C LEU A 59 10.92 8.05 4.81
N VAL A 60 9.99 7.50 5.61
CA VAL A 60 8.63 8.05 5.80
C VAL A 60 8.73 9.46 6.40
N ARG A 61 9.62 9.68 7.37
CA ARG A 61 9.85 11.02 7.94
C ARG A 61 10.46 11.99 6.92
N GLU A 62 11.33 11.52 6.04
CA GLU A 62 11.83 12.34 4.92
C GLU A 62 10.70 12.71 3.93
N LEU A 63 9.83 11.77 3.58
CA LEU A 63 8.66 12.04 2.74
C LEU A 63 7.75 13.07 3.42
N ALA A 64 7.41 12.86 4.69
CA ALA A 64 6.56 13.79 5.44
C ALA A 64 7.16 15.21 5.50
N ALA A 65 8.49 15.33 5.67
CA ALA A 65 9.17 16.62 5.60
C ALA A 65 9.07 17.25 4.20
N PHE A 66 9.27 16.45 3.13
CA PHE A 66 9.06 16.91 1.75
C PHE A 66 7.62 17.37 1.50
N GLU A 67 6.64 16.68 2.08
CA GLU A 67 5.22 16.98 1.98
C GLU A 67 4.76 18.16 2.85
N LYS A 68 5.70 18.83 3.53
CA LYS A 68 5.45 19.97 4.45
C LYS A 68 4.62 19.55 5.67
N GLN A 69 4.77 18.30 6.12
CA GLN A 69 4.08 17.69 7.26
C GLN A 69 5.08 16.97 8.20
N PRO A 70 6.19 17.60 8.64
CA PRO A 70 7.27 16.90 9.36
C PRO A 70 6.83 16.27 10.70
N ASP A 71 5.78 16.81 11.32
CA ASP A 71 5.26 16.35 12.62
C ASP A 71 4.09 15.35 12.49
N ALA A 72 3.69 15.00 11.26
CA ALA A 72 2.55 14.11 11.03
C ALA A 72 2.87 12.63 11.28
N VAL A 73 4.14 12.25 11.33
CA VAL A 73 4.57 10.87 11.59
C VAL A 73 4.50 10.58 13.09
N LEU A 74 3.32 10.16 13.55
CA LEU A 74 3.05 9.83 14.96
C LEU A 74 3.34 8.37 15.31
N LEU A 75 3.43 7.49 14.30
CA LEU A 75 3.64 6.06 14.48
C LEU A 75 5.08 5.78 14.93
N SER A 76 5.27 4.95 15.94
CA SER A 76 6.61 4.46 16.34
C SER A 76 7.13 3.36 15.39
N VAL A 77 8.45 3.10 15.45
CA VAL A 77 9.07 2.02 14.68
C VAL A 77 8.49 0.66 15.10
N GLU A 78 8.30 0.46 16.39
CA GLU A 78 7.80 -0.78 16.99
C GLU A 78 6.36 -1.06 16.59
N GLU A 79 5.48 -0.04 16.60
CA GLU A 79 4.11 -0.18 16.10
C GLU A 79 4.10 -0.50 14.60
N MET A 80 4.94 0.18 13.81
CA MET A 80 5.02 -0.08 12.36
C MET A 80 5.52 -1.50 12.05
N GLN A 81 6.46 -2.03 12.84
CA GLN A 81 6.92 -3.42 12.76
C GLN A 81 5.78 -4.40 13.05
N ALA A 82 5.05 -4.19 14.15
CA ALA A 82 3.92 -5.03 14.52
C ALA A 82 2.82 -5.04 13.43
N HIS A 83 2.56 -3.88 12.81
CA HIS A 83 1.62 -3.77 11.70
C HIS A 83 2.09 -4.50 10.43
N LEU A 84 3.39 -4.42 10.09
CA LEU A 84 3.95 -5.19 8.97
C LEU A 84 3.81 -6.69 9.22
N GLU A 85 4.17 -7.17 10.41
CA GLU A 85 4.10 -8.59 10.78
C GLU A 85 2.67 -9.12 10.80
N ALA A 86 1.71 -8.29 11.20
CA ALA A 86 0.28 -8.58 11.13
C ALA A 86 -0.27 -8.57 9.68
N GLY A 87 0.52 -8.12 8.71
CA GLY A 87 0.10 -7.99 7.31
C GLY A 87 -0.93 -6.88 7.09
N ALA A 88 -0.86 -5.81 7.87
CA ALA A 88 -1.75 -4.65 7.73
C ALA A 88 -1.51 -3.87 6.42
N PHE A 89 -0.28 -3.91 5.92
CA PHE A 89 0.13 -3.32 4.65
C PHE A 89 1.24 -4.14 4.01
N GLU A 90 1.42 -3.95 2.70
CA GLU A 90 2.55 -4.45 1.92
C GLU A 90 3.61 -3.34 1.86
N CYS A 91 4.88 -3.72 2.05
CA CYS A 91 5.99 -2.78 1.96
C CYS A 91 7.09 -3.33 1.06
N LEU A 92 7.45 -2.55 0.04
CA LEU A 92 8.58 -2.82 -0.84
C LEU A 92 9.69 -1.80 -0.61
N ILE A 93 10.93 -2.24 -0.67
CA ILE A 93 12.10 -1.36 -0.59
C ILE A 93 12.93 -1.42 -1.87
N LEU A 94 13.60 -0.30 -2.15
CA LEU A 94 14.46 -0.10 -3.30
C LEU A 94 15.93 -0.15 -2.86
N GLU A 95 16.71 -1.01 -3.50
CA GLU A 95 18.14 -1.19 -3.23
C GLU A 95 18.95 -1.16 -4.53
N PRO A 96 20.23 -0.77 -4.49
CA PRO A 96 21.13 -0.99 -5.62
C PRO A 96 21.15 -2.46 -6.06
N ALA A 97 21.03 -2.72 -7.37
CA ALA A 97 20.96 -4.07 -7.91
C ALA A 97 22.27 -4.86 -7.81
N SER A 98 23.40 -4.18 -7.59
CA SER A 98 24.72 -4.80 -7.51
C SER A 98 25.12 -4.99 -6.05
N LYS A 99 25.21 -6.27 -5.64
CA LYS A 99 25.64 -6.68 -4.29
C LYS A 99 27.07 -6.24 -3.95
N ALA A 100 27.91 -5.96 -4.96
CA ALA A 100 29.26 -5.46 -4.73
C ALA A 100 29.28 -4.07 -4.05
N PHE A 101 28.17 -3.33 -4.14
CA PHE A 101 28.01 -2.03 -3.48
C PHE A 101 27.12 -2.08 -2.23
N LEU A 102 26.53 -3.24 -1.93
CA LEU A 102 25.73 -3.43 -0.72
C LEU A 102 26.67 -3.83 0.42
N GLN A 103 27.09 -2.84 1.21
CA GLN A 103 27.64 -3.12 2.53
C GLN A 103 26.55 -3.75 3.40
N PRO A 104 26.90 -4.62 4.37
CA PRO A 104 25.96 -5.05 5.40
C PRO A 104 25.25 -3.83 5.99
N ASN A 105 23.91 -3.89 6.11
CA ASN A 105 23.06 -2.82 6.64
C ASN A 105 23.04 -1.53 5.80
N THR A 106 23.31 -1.60 4.48
CA THR A 106 23.06 -0.45 3.60
C THR A 106 21.57 -0.08 3.66
N PRO A 107 21.21 1.18 4.02
CA PRO A 107 19.82 1.58 4.08
C PRO A 107 19.20 1.58 2.67
N PRO A 108 17.90 1.25 2.54
CA PRO A 108 17.21 1.33 1.26
C PRO A 108 17.23 2.76 0.69
N SER A 109 17.28 2.85 -0.63
CA SER A 109 17.25 4.12 -1.38
C SER A 109 15.84 4.64 -1.65
N GLY A 110 14.83 3.92 -1.20
CA GLY A 110 13.41 4.25 -1.39
C GLY A 110 12.51 3.14 -0.89
N TYR A 111 11.21 3.42 -0.82
CA TYR A 111 10.19 2.47 -0.40
C TYR A 111 8.85 2.74 -1.09
N ALA A 112 7.97 1.74 -1.07
CA ALA A 112 6.57 1.88 -1.40
C ALA A 112 5.70 1.11 -0.39
N ILE A 113 4.63 1.73 0.10
CA ILE A 113 3.63 1.09 0.96
C ILE A 113 2.31 1.02 0.20
N ALA A 114 1.70 -0.16 0.17
CA ALA A 114 0.40 -0.36 -0.46
C ALA A 114 -0.46 -1.31 0.35
N PHE A 115 -1.77 -1.26 0.16
CA PHE A 115 -2.70 -2.20 0.79
C PHE A 115 -3.90 -2.51 -0.10
N PRO A 116 -4.53 -3.69 0.08
CA PRO A 116 -5.74 -4.03 -0.65
C PRO A 116 -6.89 -3.08 -0.32
N THR A 117 -7.67 -2.72 -1.33
CA THR A 117 -8.95 -2.04 -1.21
C THR A 117 -10.02 -2.79 -1.99
N TYR A 118 -11.25 -2.31 -1.98
CA TYR A 118 -12.35 -2.96 -2.68
C TYR A 118 -13.25 -1.92 -3.37
N SER A 119 -13.58 -2.19 -4.63
CA SER A 119 -14.57 -1.47 -5.41
C SER A 119 -15.86 -2.29 -5.40
N THR A 120 -16.98 -1.69 -5.00
CA THR A 120 -18.30 -2.32 -5.15
C THR A 120 -18.69 -2.53 -6.61
N TRP A 121 -17.97 -1.93 -7.55
CA TRP A 121 -18.22 -2.05 -9.00
C TRP A 121 -17.25 -2.99 -9.70
N GLU A 122 -16.00 -3.04 -9.24
CA GLU A 122 -14.90 -3.71 -9.96
C GLU A 122 -14.28 -4.87 -9.16
N GLY A 123 -14.66 -5.03 -7.89
CA GLY A 123 -14.10 -6.05 -7.01
C GLY A 123 -12.77 -5.63 -6.36
N PRO A 124 -11.85 -6.59 -6.12
CA PRO A 124 -10.56 -6.31 -5.48
C PRO A 124 -9.79 -5.19 -6.17
N CYS A 125 -9.17 -4.31 -5.38
CA CYS A 125 -8.36 -3.18 -5.84
C CYS A 125 -7.10 -3.07 -4.96
N MET A 126 -6.18 -2.18 -5.32
CA MET A 126 -5.01 -1.84 -4.49
C MET A 126 -4.85 -0.34 -4.36
N TYR A 127 -4.52 0.12 -3.16
CA TYR A 127 -4.17 1.50 -2.87
C TYR A 127 -2.67 1.58 -2.60
N LEU A 128 -1.96 2.45 -3.31
CA LEU A 128 -0.58 2.84 -3.04
C LEU A 128 -0.64 4.07 -2.12
N GLU A 129 -0.22 3.87 -0.87
CA GLU A 129 -0.19 4.92 0.16
C GLU A 129 0.98 5.85 -0.10
N ASP A 130 2.19 5.30 -0.10
CA ASP A 130 3.43 6.04 -0.22
C ASP A 130 4.29 5.48 -1.35
N LEU A 131 4.95 6.37 -2.09
CA LEU A 131 6.02 6.05 -3.02
C LEU A 131 7.14 7.08 -2.87
N TYR A 132 8.27 6.66 -2.29
CA TYR A 132 9.38 7.55 -2.04
C TYR A 132 10.70 7.00 -2.56
N VAL A 133 11.52 7.90 -3.11
CA VAL A 133 12.92 7.65 -3.46
C VAL A 133 13.75 8.77 -2.88
N ALA A 134 14.81 8.42 -2.15
CA ALA A 134 15.74 9.35 -1.54
C ALA A 134 16.31 10.30 -2.61
N PRO A 135 16.55 11.60 -2.30
CA PRO A 135 16.95 12.59 -3.30
C PRO A 135 18.17 12.18 -4.13
N ALA A 136 19.17 11.56 -3.51
CA ALA A 136 20.39 11.08 -4.16
C ALA A 136 20.16 9.96 -5.20
N ALA A 137 19.02 9.26 -5.12
CA ALA A 137 18.64 8.17 -6.01
C ALA A 137 17.59 8.57 -7.07
N ARG A 138 17.11 9.82 -7.07
CA ARG A 138 16.11 10.30 -8.04
C ARG A 138 16.70 10.46 -9.44
N GLY A 139 15.83 10.38 -10.46
CA GLY A 139 16.23 10.48 -11.87
C GLY A 139 16.92 9.24 -12.44
N GLN A 140 17.07 8.18 -11.65
CA GLN A 140 17.79 6.95 -12.04
C GLN A 140 16.84 5.75 -12.28
N GLY A 141 15.53 5.99 -12.38
CA GLY A 141 14.52 4.95 -12.62
C GLY A 141 13.99 4.21 -11.37
N GLY A 142 14.44 4.57 -10.17
CA GLY A 142 14.02 3.91 -8.91
C GLY A 142 12.52 4.01 -8.62
N GLY A 143 11.90 5.17 -8.87
CA GLY A 143 10.46 5.36 -8.66
C GLY A 143 9.62 4.49 -9.60
N GLN A 144 10.05 4.37 -10.86
CA GLN A 144 9.41 3.49 -11.84
C GLN A 144 9.58 2.02 -11.47
N ALA A 145 10.73 1.63 -10.91
CA ALA A 145 10.97 0.28 -10.43
C ALA A 145 9.98 -0.13 -9.32
N LEU A 146 9.84 0.73 -8.29
CA LEU A 146 8.90 0.52 -7.20
C LEU A 146 7.44 0.48 -7.69
N LEU A 147 7.02 1.45 -8.50
CA LEU A 147 5.65 1.51 -9.00
C LEU A 147 5.29 0.29 -9.87
N ARG A 148 6.22 -0.17 -10.73
CA ARG A 148 6.04 -1.40 -11.51
C ARG A 148 5.93 -2.64 -10.62
N ALA A 149 6.67 -2.70 -9.52
CA ALA A 149 6.59 -3.81 -8.58
C ALA A 149 5.23 -3.84 -7.86
N ILE A 150 4.70 -2.68 -7.44
CA ILE A 150 3.36 -2.55 -6.86
C ILE A 150 2.27 -2.90 -7.90
N ALA A 151 2.40 -2.43 -9.15
CA ALA A 151 1.45 -2.79 -10.20
C ALA A 151 1.45 -4.30 -10.49
N ALA A 152 2.62 -4.95 -10.50
CA ALA A 152 2.72 -6.40 -10.64
C ALA A 152 2.10 -7.14 -9.45
N LEU A 153 2.24 -6.58 -8.24
CA LEU A 153 1.58 -7.10 -7.05
C LEU A 153 0.06 -6.99 -7.17
N ALA A 154 -0.47 -5.81 -7.50
CA ALA A 154 -1.89 -5.58 -7.72
C ALA A 154 -2.47 -6.56 -8.76
N ALA A 155 -1.79 -6.74 -9.90
CA ALA A 155 -2.19 -7.67 -10.95
C ALA A 155 -2.22 -9.13 -10.46
N LYS A 156 -1.20 -9.56 -9.69
CA LYS A 156 -1.17 -10.91 -9.09
C LYS A 156 -2.35 -11.15 -8.15
N HIS A 157 -2.81 -10.11 -7.45
CA HIS A 157 -3.98 -10.17 -6.56
C HIS A 157 -5.32 -10.07 -7.29
N GLY A 158 -5.33 -9.98 -8.64
CA GLY A 158 -6.55 -9.80 -9.42
C GLY A 158 -7.18 -8.42 -9.19
N SER A 159 -6.38 -7.42 -8.86
CA SER A 159 -6.88 -6.05 -8.63
C SER A 159 -7.36 -5.44 -9.94
N ALA A 160 -8.57 -4.87 -9.93
CA ALA A 160 -9.11 -4.17 -11.08
C ALA A 160 -8.43 -2.80 -11.32
N ARG A 161 -7.97 -2.15 -10.25
CA ARG A 161 -7.17 -0.92 -10.33
C ARG A 161 -6.11 -0.83 -9.25
N LEU A 162 -5.08 -0.05 -9.55
CA LEU A 162 -4.16 0.56 -8.60
C LEU A 162 -4.45 2.06 -8.55
N GLN A 163 -4.58 2.63 -7.35
CA GLN A 163 -4.86 4.04 -7.15
C GLN A 163 -3.99 4.63 -6.03
N TRP A 164 -3.79 5.94 -6.06
CA TRP A 164 -3.05 6.70 -5.05
C TRP A 164 -3.46 8.17 -5.10
N GLN A 165 -2.90 8.96 -4.19
CA GLN A 165 -3.02 10.41 -4.19
C GLN A 165 -1.64 11.03 -4.45
N ALA A 166 -1.67 12.23 -5.02
CA ALA A 166 -0.50 13.09 -5.15
C ALA A 166 -0.90 14.49 -4.73
N LEU A 167 -0.02 15.19 -4.03
CA LEU A 167 -0.24 16.60 -3.70
C LEU A 167 -0.20 17.42 -4.99
N ASP A 168 -1.16 18.32 -5.15
CA ASP A 168 -1.36 19.14 -6.35
C ASP A 168 -0.13 19.99 -6.73
N TRP A 169 0.60 20.47 -5.73
CA TRP A 169 1.82 21.25 -5.90
C TRP A 169 3.02 20.39 -6.32
N ASN A 170 2.96 19.07 -6.20
CA ASN A 170 4.05 18.17 -6.56
C ASN A 170 4.01 17.85 -8.06
N THR A 171 4.20 18.88 -8.88
CA THR A 171 4.11 18.80 -10.36
C THR A 171 5.02 17.72 -10.93
N LYS A 172 6.22 17.53 -10.37
CA LYS A 172 7.16 16.48 -10.80
C LYS A 172 6.60 15.07 -10.61
N ALA A 173 5.89 14.80 -9.50
CA ALA A 173 5.24 13.52 -9.30
C ALA A 173 4.05 13.35 -10.24
N VAL A 174 3.24 14.40 -10.42
CA VAL A 174 2.09 14.39 -11.36
C VAL A 174 2.56 14.09 -12.79
N GLU A 175 3.58 14.78 -13.27
CA GLU A 175 4.20 14.55 -14.59
C GLU A 175 4.76 13.12 -14.71
N PHE A 176 5.44 12.62 -13.66
CA PHE A 176 5.92 11.25 -13.62
C PHE A 176 4.77 10.24 -13.77
N TYR A 177 3.66 10.43 -13.03
CA TYR A 177 2.51 9.53 -13.09
C TYR A 177 1.77 9.59 -14.43
N GLN A 178 1.65 10.78 -15.03
CA GLN A 178 0.98 10.98 -16.32
C GLN A 178 1.86 10.64 -17.54
N SER A 179 3.17 10.44 -17.34
CA SER A 179 4.08 10.05 -18.41
C SER A 179 3.63 8.76 -19.11
N GLU A 180 3.99 8.60 -20.38
CA GLU A 180 3.65 7.41 -21.19
C GLU A 180 4.14 6.09 -20.55
N ASN A 181 5.19 6.16 -19.72
CA ASN A 181 5.77 5.03 -19.02
C ASN A 181 4.90 4.50 -17.86
N VAL A 182 4.01 5.35 -17.32
CA VAL A 182 3.12 5.02 -16.20
C VAL A 182 1.67 5.03 -16.65
N GLY A 183 1.25 6.05 -17.40
CA GLY A 183 -0.08 6.13 -18.00
C GLY A 183 -1.21 6.37 -16.98
N ALA A 184 -0.90 6.90 -15.80
CA ALA A 184 -1.94 7.24 -14.83
C ALA A 184 -2.71 8.48 -15.29
N ARG A 185 -4.00 8.51 -14.95
CA ARG A 185 -4.89 9.65 -15.23
C ARG A 185 -5.56 10.09 -13.94
N GLU A 186 -5.86 11.38 -13.84
CA GLU A 186 -6.71 11.88 -12.75
C GLU A 186 -8.06 11.16 -12.79
N ARG A 187 -8.57 10.77 -11.62
CA ARG A 187 -9.89 10.15 -11.53
C ARG A 187 -10.97 11.24 -11.65
N VAL A 188 -11.55 11.31 -12.83
CA VAL A 188 -12.70 12.16 -13.15
C VAL A 188 -13.76 11.28 -13.81
N GLU A 189 -15.01 11.41 -13.37
CA GLU A 189 -16.14 10.68 -13.93
C GLU A 189 -16.57 11.27 -15.30
N PRO A 190 -17.32 10.53 -16.14
CA PRO A 190 -17.66 10.99 -17.50
C PRO A 190 -18.39 12.34 -17.58
N ASP A 191 -19.10 12.73 -16.52
CA ASP A 191 -19.81 14.00 -16.37
C ASP A 191 -18.94 15.14 -15.81
N GLY A 192 -17.65 14.87 -15.54
CA GLY A 192 -16.72 15.82 -14.94
C GLY A 192 -16.72 15.81 -13.41
N ALA A 193 -17.52 14.96 -12.75
CA ALA A 193 -17.53 14.90 -11.29
C ALA A 193 -16.20 14.37 -10.73
N LYS A 194 -15.81 14.92 -9.58
CA LYS A 194 -14.62 14.51 -8.83
C LYS A 194 -15.02 13.94 -7.47
N TRP A 195 -14.27 12.93 -7.04
CA TRP A 195 -14.40 12.40 -5.68
C TRP A 195 -13.65 13.29 -4.70
N LEU A 196 -14.35 13.75 -3.67
CA LEU A 196 -13.76 14.50 -2.57
C LEU A 196 -13.19 13.56 -1.52
N ASN A 197 -12.03 13.91 -0.95
CA ASN A 197 -11.40 13.16 0.12
C ASN A 197 -11.82 13.71 1.49
N PHE A 198 -12.67 12.97 2.21
CA PHE A 198 -13.11 13.33 3.56
C PHE A 198 -12.34 12.51 4.60
N ILE A 199 -12.00 13.14 5.74
CA ILE A 199 -11.26 12.51 6.83
C ILE A 199 -11.92 12.78 8.19
N LEU A 200 -11.87 11.78 9.07
CA LEU A 200 -12.05 11.93 10.51
C LEU A 200 -10.74 11.54 11.20
N THR A 201 -10.24 12.40 12.08
CA THR A 201 -9.10 12.08 12.96
C THR A 201 -9.44 10.94 13.92
N ARG A 202 -8.43 10.33 14.54
CA ARG A 202 -8.61 9.24 15.53
C ARG A 202 -9.65 9.58 16.60
N ASP A 203 -9.60 10.79 17.14
CA ASP A 203 -10.54 11.25 18.18
C ASP A 203 -11.95 11.48 17.63
N GLN A 204 -12.07 12.01 16.41
CA GLN A 204 -13.36 12.17 15.75
C GLN A 204 -14.01 10.80 15.43
N VAL A 205 -13.23 9.81 15.00
CA VAL A 205 -13.72 8.43 14.79
C VAL A 205 -14.22 7.84 16.11
N ARG A 206 -13.46 7.96 17.20
CA ARG A 206 -13.85 7.46 18.52
C ARG A 206 -15.14 8.13 19.02
N LYS A 207 -15.21 9.45 18.90
CA LYS A 207 -16.38 10.25 19.29
C LYS A 207 -17.62 9.84 18.51
N LEU A 208 -17.50 9.74 17.17
CA LEU A 208 -18.63 9.36 16.31
C LEU A 208 -19.09 7.92 16.58
N GLY A 209 -18.15 7.01 16.82
CA GLY A 209 -18.44 5.61 17.13
C GLY A 209 -18.90 5.35 18.57
N GLY A 210 -18.94 6.37 19.44
CA GLY A 210 -19.34 6.22 20.84
C GLY A 210 -18.34 5.43 21.70
N VAL A 211 -17.07 5.32 21.30
CA VAL A 211 -16.03 4.57 22.04
C VAL A 211 -15.32 5.53 23.01
N SER A 212 -15.52 5.32 24.32
CA SER A 212 -14.88 6.12 25.37
C SER A 212 -13.37 5.87 25.45
N SER A 213 -12.58 6.91 25.76
CA SER A 213 -11.11 6.89 25.82
C SER A 213 -10.51 5.97 26.90
N ARG A 214 -11.35 5.31 27.71
CA ARG A 214 -10.92 4.44 28.83
C ARG A 214 -10.70 2.97 28.46
N ALA A 215 -10.95 2.55 27.24
CA ALA A 215 -10.68 1.17 26.81
C ALA A 215 -9.41 1.15 25.96
N LEU A 216 -8.26 0.93 26.60
CA LEU A 216 -7.08 0.18 26.16
C LEU A 216 -6.03 0.21 27.28
#